data_AF-A0A495ZBQ2-F1
#
_entry.id   AF-A0A495ZBQ2-F1
#
_cell.length_a   1.000
_cell.length_b   1.000
_cell.length_c   1.000
_cell.angle_alpha   90.00
_cell.angle_beta   90.00
_cell.angle_gamma   90.00
#
_symmetry.space_group_name_H-M   'P 1'
#
loop_
_entity.id
_entity.type
_entity.pdbx_description
1 polymer ?
#
loop_
_entity_poly.entity_id
_entity_poly.type
_entity_poly.pdbx_seq_one_letter_code
_entity_poly.pdbx_strand_id
1 'polypeptide(L)'
;MKMIKSTLKLSLVLYICVALSGIYALSASAKITPGEGGEDTTLITIVKGDTLWDLCQEHLKDPLRWRELSKYNDFTNPHLIYPGEKLRIPLSMVKDVVEMAEEDVAEQQAELEKLRTELAESEATREKLMAEIKSLNESLANLQKQIKALESNQKSQEKVIAAVEKANKDTAADVTKVVRNSRNAIQKQLDNLKGQLDSSNEMLAALQKDLKATQDHIKGVQGDVKTALTQIEMNQKGISELKMMIEDAKGVHEEVSSTKRALVFLTTIAAGIGWFAINAVGGRSGE
;
A
#
# COMPACT_ATOMS: atom_id res chain seq x y z
N MET A 1 -56.70 -143.27 -11.51
CA MET A 1 -56.15 -142.50 -10.36
C MET A 1 -55.12 -141.43 -10.78
N LYS A 2 -55.22 -140.81 -11.97
CA LYS A 2 -54.31 -139.72 -12.43
C LYS A 2 -54.87 -138.31 -12.25
N MET A 3 -56.19 -138.12 -12.18
CA MET A 3 -56.80 -136.77 -12.15
C MET A 3 -56.80 -136.09 -10.77
N ILE A 4 -56.81 -136.86 -9.66
CA ILE A 4 -56.85 -136.29 -8.29
C ILE A 4 -55.51 -135.63 -7.89
N LYS A 5 -54.39 -136.07 -8.46
CA LYS A 5 -53.07 -135.48 -8.15
C LYS A 5 -52.85 -134.10 -8.80
N SER A 6 -53.62 -133.75 -9.84
CA SER A 6 -53.43 -132.50 -10.57
C SER A 6 -54.19 -131.33 -9.94
N THR A 7 -55.35 -131.58 -9.34
CA THR A 7 -56.14 -130.55 -8.64
C THR A 7 -55.51 -130.14 -7.31
N LEU A 8 -54.85 -131.06 -6.61
CA LEU A 8 -54.16 -130.76 -5.35
C LEU A 8 -52.97 -129.80 -5.53
N LYS A 9 -52.21 -129.96 -6.63
CA LYS A 9 -51.08 -129.07 -6.97
C LYS A 9 -51.56 -127.65 -7.29
N LEU A 10 -52.68 -127.52 -8.01
CA LEU A 10 -53.25 -126.21 -8.36
C LEU A 10 -53.73 -125.44 -7.13
N SER A 11 -54.36 -126.13 -6.17
CA SER A 11 -54.81 -125.54 -4.90
C SER A 11 -53.65 -125.07 -4.02
N LEU A 12 -52.54 -125.80 -4.01
CA LEU A 12 -51.36 -125.44 -3.21
C LEU A 12 -50.66 -124.19 -3.77
N VAL A 13 -50.56 -124.08 -5.10
CA VAL A 13 -49.99 -122.89 -5.76
C VAL A 13 -50.86 -121.65 -5.50
N LEU A 14 -52.19 -121.79 -5.54
CA LEU A 14 -53.10 -120.68 -5.26
C LEU A 14 -52.97 -120.17 -3.82
N TYR A 15 -52.84 -121.08 -2.85
CA TYR A 15 -52.66 -120.72 -1.43
C TYR A 15 -51.34 -119.99 -1.19
N ILE A 16 -50.25 -120.43 -1.83
CA ILE A 16 -48.94 -119.77 -1.73
C ILE A 16 -48.99 -118.36 -2.35
N CYS A 17 -49.70 -118.17 -3.46
CA CYS A 17 -49.87 -116.84 -4.06
C CYS A 17 -50.66 -115.87 -3.19
N VAL A 18 -51.70 -116.32 -2.48
CA VAL A 18 -52.49 -115.47 -1.56
C VAL A 18 -51.71 -115.15 -0.29
N ALA A 19 -50.93 -116.12 0.23
CA ALA A 19 -50.10 -115.91 1.43
C ALA A 19 -48.94 -114.93 1.20
N LEU A 20 -48.40 -114.85 -0.02
CA LEU A 20 -47.30 -113.92 -0.35
C LEU A 20 -47.77 -112.49 -0.65
N SER A 21 -49.06 -112.26 -0.94
CA SER A 21 -49.62 -110.91 -1.15
C SER A 21 -50.06 -110.18 0.12
N GLY A 22 -50.07 -110.85 1.27
CA GLY A 22 -50.68 -110.34 2.52
C GLY A 22 -49.77 -109.54 3.46
N ILE A 23 -48.50 -109.31 3.13
CA ILE A 23 -47.54 -108.63 4.03
C ILE A 23 -47.02 -107.35 3.38
N TYR A 24 -47.89 -106.35 3.19
CA TYR A 24 -47.49 -104.98 2.93
C TYR A 24 -48.58 -104.03 3.43
N ALA A 25 -48.60 -103.73 4.74
CA ALA A 25 -49.01 -102.44 5.30
C ALA A 25 -49.10 -102.53 6.83
N LEU A 26 -47.98 -102.30 7.51
CA LEU A 26 -48.01 -101.78 8.88
C LEU A 26 -47.02 -100.61 8.94
N SER A 27 -47.44 -99.45 8.44
CA SER A 27 -46.74 -98.20 8.67
C SER A 27 -47.31 -97.58 9.93
N ALA A 28 -46.51 -97.52 11.00
CA ALA A 28 -46.84 -96.76 12.19
C ALA A 28 -47.05 -95.30 11.80
N SER A 29 -48.28 -94.79 11.95
CA SER A 29 -48.56 -93.36 11.75
C SER A 29 -47.98 -92.60 12.93
N ALA A 30 -47.04 -91.69 12.67
CA ALA A 30 -46.60 -90.75 13.69
C ALA A 30 -47.79 -89.89 14.13
N LYS A 31 -47.89 -89.62 15.43
CA LYS A 31 -48.93 -88.77 16.02
C LYS A 31 -48.33 -87.90 17.11
N ILE A 32 -48.85 -86.67 17.23
CA ILE A 32 -48.58 -85.76 18.34
C ILE A 32 -49.83 -85.62 19.20
N THR A 33 -49.65 -85.82 20.50
CA THR A 33 -50.70 -85.57 21.49
C THR A 33 -50.17 -84.63 22.57
N PRO A 34 -50.94 -83.59 22.95
CA PRO A 34 -50.61 -82.81 24.14
C PRO A 34 -50.46 -83.74 25.34
N GLY A 35 -49.35 -83.64 26.07
CA GLY A 35 -49.17 -84.39 27.32
C GLY A 35 -50.19 -83.94 28.38
N GLU A 36 -50.34 -84.67 29.47
CA GLU A 36 -51.14 -84.21 30.62
C GLU A 36 -50.45 -82.99 31.25
N GLY A 37 -51.17 -81.88 31.40
CA GLY A 37 -50.58 -80.62 31.86
C GLY A 37 -51.64 -79.59 32.29
N GLY A 38 -51.28 -78.79 33.30
CA GLY A 38 -52.14 -77.85 34.02
C GLY A 38 -52.52 -76.56 33.27
N GLU A 39 -53.18 -75.66 34.00
CA GLU A 39 -53.91 -74.48 33.49
C GLU A 39 -53.03 -73.46 32.73
N ASP A 40 -51.70 -73.47 32.91
CA ASP A 40 -50.77 -72.47 32.35
C ASP A 40 -50.15 -72.88 31.01
N THR A 41 -50.97 -73.37 30.07
CA THR A 41 -50.52 -73.78 28.74
C THR A 41 -51.47 -73.34 27.63
N THR A 42 -50.93 -73.02 26.46
CA THR A 42 -51.72 -72.69 25.26
C THR A 42 -51.69 -73.86 24.29
N LEU A 43 -52.85 -74.22 23.75
CA LEU A 43 -52.98 -75.26 22.72
C LEU A 43 -53.12 -74.63 21.34
N ILE A 44 -52.24 -75.01 20.43
CA ILE A 44 -52.23 -74.55 19.04
C ILE A 44 -52.63 -75.72 18.14
N THR A 45 -53.45 -75.46 17.13
CA THR A 45 -53.83 -76.48 16.15
C THR A 45 -52.90 -76.37 14.95
N ILE A 46 -52.21 -77.45 14.63
CA ILE A 46 -51.26 -77.51 13.52
C ILE A 46 -52.04 -77.42 12.20
N VAL A 47 -51.63 -76.54 11.30
CA VAL A 47 -52.24 -76.34 9.98
C VAL A 47 -51.33 -76.93 8.90
N LYS A 48 -51.91 -77.22 7.73
CA LYS A 48 -51.15 -77.73 6.59
C LYS A 48 -50.09 -76.72 6.15
N GLY A 49 -48.83 -77.12 6.24
CA GLY A 49 -47.67 -76.31 5.88
C GLY A 49 -46.78 -75.99 7.07
N ASP A 50 -47.28 -76.14 8.29
CA ASP A 50 -46.50 -75.91 9.50
C ASP A 50 -45.42 -76.99 9.66
N THR A 51 -44.28 -76.57 10.19
CA THR A 51 -43.27 -77.49 10.73
C THR A 51 -43.08 -77.19 12.20
N LEU A 52 -42.61 -78.17 12.97
CA LEU A 52 -42.33 -77.96 14.41
C LEU A 52 -41.28 -76.85 14.61
N TRP A 53 -40.35 -76.76 13.66
CA TRP A 53 -39.34 -75.71 13.58
C TRP A 53 -39.97 -74.33 13.41
N ASP A 54 -40.90 -74.18 12.46
CA ASP A 54 -41.59 -72.91 12.20
C ASP A 54 -42.50 -72.51 13.37
N LEU A 55 -43.20 -73.47 13.98
CA LEU A 55 -44.04 -73.22 15.15
C LEU A 55 -43.20 -72.79 16.37
N CYS A 56 -42.03 -73.39 16.59
CA CYS A 56 -41.09 -72.94 17.62
C CYS A 56 -40.49 -71.57 17.28
N GLN A 57 -40.13 -71.31 16.02
CA GLN A 57 -39.66 -70.00 15.57
C GLN A 57 -40.72 -68.91 15.74
N GLU A 58 -41.99 -69.22 15.50
CA GLU A 58 -43.09 -68.28 15.56
C GLU A 58 -43.43 -67.90 17.01
N HIS A 59 -43.67 -68.92 17.85
CA HIS A 59 -44.17 -68.76 19.21
C HIS A 59 -43.08 -68.65 20.29
N LEU A 60 -41.92 -69.26 20.06
CA LEU A 60 -40.83 -69.30 21.03
C LEU A 60 -39.59 -68.51 20.57
N LYS A 61 -39.63 -67.87 19.39
CA LYS A 61 -38.57 -67.10 18.72
C LYS A 61 -37.23 -67.81 18.51
N ASP A 62 -37.10 -69.05 18.98
CA ASP A 62 -35.97 -69.92 18.75
C ASP A 62 -36.48 -71.28 18.23
N PRO A 63 -36.12 -71.63 16.98
CA PRO A 63 -36.57 -72.88 16.37
C PRO A 63 -35.98 -74.13 17.04
N LEU A 64 -34.86 -74.02 17.76
CA LEU A 64 -34.20 -75.16 18.43
C LEU A 64 -34.93 -75.57 19.72
N ARG A 65 -35.86 -74.75 20.23
CA ARG A 65 -36.65 -75.02 21.44
C ARG A 65 -37.66 -76.15 21.29
N TRP A 66 -37.78 -76.75 20.10
CA TRP A 66 -38.60 -77.95 19.90
C TRP A 66 -38.21 -79.11 20.83
N ARG A 67 -36.92 -79.24 21.19
CA ARG A 67 -36.43 -80.26 22.14
C ARG A 67 -36.92 -80.06 23.57
N GLU A 68 -37.18 -78.81 23.94
CA GLU A 68 -37.76 -78.45 25.23
C GLU A 68 -39.28 -78.61 25.17
N LEU A 69 -39.89 -78.23 24.05
CA LEU A 69 -41.31 -78.40 23.78
C LEU A 69 -41.75 -79.88 23.75
N SER A 70 -40.83 -80.79 23.37
CA SER A 70 -41.06 -82.25 23.44
C SER A 70 -41.18 -82.82 24.83
N LYS A 71 -40.89 -82.05 25.88
CA LYS A 71 -41.18 -82.47 27.26
C LYS A 71 -42.64 -82.27 27.65
N TYR A 72 -43.39 -81.46 26.89
CA TYR A 72 -44.78 -81.08 27.17
C TYR A 72 -45.79 -81.73 26.22
N ASN A 73 -45.30 -82.45 25.21
CA ASN A 73 -46.12 -83.14 24.23
C ASN A 73 -45.51 -84.52 23.94
N ASP A 74 -46.36 -85.51 23.73
CA ASP A 74 -45.92 -86.85 23.36
C ASP A 74 -45.74 -86.94 21.85
N PHE A 75 -44.48 -87.07 21.42
CA PHE A 75 -44.11 -87.20 20.02
C PHE A 75 -43.81 -88.67 19.68
N THR A 76 -44.59 -89.26 18.78
CA THR A 76 -44.26 -90.60 18.23
C THR A 76 -43.03 -90.55 17.32
N ASN A 77 -42.92 -89.48 16.54
CA ASN A 77 -41.73 -89.13 15.75
C ASN A 77 -41.61 -87.60 15.71
N PRO A 78 -40.55 -87.01 16.32
CA PRO A 78 -40.37 -85.56 16.36
C PRO A 78 -40.24 -84.87 15.00
N HIS A 79 -39.93 -85.63 13.94
CA HIS A 79 -39.77 -85.11 12.58
C HIS A 79 -41.06 -85.11 11.74
N LEU A 80 -42.17 -85.65 12.27
CA LEU A 80 -43.43 -85.76 11.55
C LEU A 80 -44.57 -85.15 12.36
N ILE A 81 -45.18 -84.09 11.83
CA ILE A 81 -46.35 -83.42 12.42
C ILE A 81 -47.47 -83.36 11.38
N TYR A 82 -48.74 -83.48 11.82
CA TYR A 82 -49.87 -83.52 10.89
C TYR A 82 -50.90 -82.41 11.15
N PRO A 83 -51.57 -81.91 10.09
CA PRO A 83 -52.63 -80.92 10.25
C PRO A 83 -53.80 -81.45 11.09
N GLY A 84 -54.31 -80.61 11.99
CA GLY A 84 -55.39 -80.93 12.92
C GLY A 84 -54.92 -81.51 14.26
N GLU A 85 -53.62 -81.83 14.40
CA GLU A 85 -53.03 -82.17 15.70
C GLU A 85 -52.92 -80.94 16.60
N LYS A 86 -52.93 -81.16 17.91
CA LYS A 86 -52.81 -80.08 18.90
C LYS A 86 -51.42 -80.11 19.51
N LEU A 87 -50.77 -78.95 19.56
CA LEU A 87 -49.47 -78.73 20.16
C LEU A 87 -49.62 -77.83 21.39
N ARG A 88 -49.13 -78.30 22.53
CA ARG A 88 -49.15 -77.59 23.81
C ARG A 88 -47.86 -76.79 23.98
N ILE A 89 -48.01 -75.48 24.16
CA ILE A 89 -46.92 -74.56 24.46
C ILE A 89 -47.08 -74.05 25.90
N PRO A 90 -46.11 -74.28 26.79
CA PRO A 90 -46.13 -73.73 28.15
C PRO A 90 -46.05 -72.21 28.16
N LEU A 91 -46.86 -71.55 28.99
CA LEU A 91 -46.81 -70.09 29.14
C LEU A 91 -45.48 -69.61 29.71
N SER A 92 -44.75 -70.42 30.49
CA SER A 92 -43.40 -70.10 30.95
C SER A 92 -42.42 -69.88 29.80
N MET A 93 -42.45 -70.75 28.78
CA MET A 93 -41.56 -70.63 27.62
C MET A 93 -41.88 -69.39 26.77
N VAL A 94 -43.15 -68.97 26.75
CA VAL A 94 -43.61 -67.73 26.09
C VAL A 94 -43.24 -66.51 26.94
N LYS A 95 -43.33 -66.60 28.27
CA LYS A 95 -42.90 -65.54 29.20
C LYS A 95 -41.41 -65.21 29.03
N ASP A 96 -40.56 -66.23 28.91
CA ASP A 96 -39.12 -66.04 28.64
C ASP A 96 -38.87 -65.22 27.37
N VAL A 97 -39.69 -65.44 26.33
CA VAL A 97 -39.58 -64.72 25.05
C VAL A 97 -40.07 -63.28 25.16
N VAL A 98 -41.14 -63.06 25.94
CA VAL A 98 -41.66 -61.72 26.20
C VAL A 98 -40.66 -60.91 27.02
N GLU A 99 -40.08 -61.48 28.07
CA GLU A 99 -39.06 -60.82 28.89
C GLU A 99 -37.80 -60.47 28.06
N MET A 100 -37.33 -61.39 27.23
CA MET A 100 -36.20 -61.15 26.32
C MET A 100 -36.52 -60.07 25.28
N ALA A 101 -37.73 -60.07 24.72
CA ALA A 101 -38.16 -59.02 23.79
C ALA A 101 -38.34 -57.66 24.47
N GLU A 102 -38.80 -57.62 25.72
CA GLU A 102 -38.90 -56.40 26.51
C GLU A 102 -37.52 -55.83 26.85
N GLU A 103 -36.54 -56.69 27.16
CA GLU A 103 -35.15 -56.30 27.38
C GLU A 103 -34.49 -55.75 26.10
N ASP A 104 -34.64 -56.45 24.97
CA ASP A 104 -34.15 -55.98 23.66
C ASP A 104 -34.77 -54.62 23.28
N VAL A 105 -36.07 -54.45 23.52
CA VAL A 105 -36.77 -53.18 23.26
C VAL A 105 -36.28 -52.08 24.19
N ALA A 106 -36.00 -52.38 25.46
CA ALA A 106 -35.44 -51.42 26.41
C ALA A 106 -34.02 -51.00 26.01
N GLU A 107 -33.17 -51.92 25.54
CA GLU A 107 -31.83 -51.63 25.04
C GLU A 107 -31.88 -50.74 23.79
N GLN A 108 -32.73 -51.09 22.83
CA GLN A 108 -32.95 -50.29 21.61
C GLN A 108 -33.49 -48.89 21.93
N GLN A 109 -34.37 -48.76 22.91
CA GLN A 109 -34.86 -47.45 23.36
C GLN A 109 -33.76 -46.62 24.02
N ALA A 110 -32.89 -47.23 24.82
CA ALA A 110 -31.74 -46.55 25.42
C ALA A 110 -30.73 -46.07 24.36
N GLU A 111 -30.46 -46.90 23.34
CA GLU A 111 -29.61 -46.51 22.21
C GLU A 111 -30.23 -45.38 21.37
N LEU A 112 -31.55 -45.43 21.12
CA LEU A 112 -32.27 -44.38 20.42
C LEU A 112 -32.22 -43.04 21.17
N GLU A 113 -32.39 -43.04 22.49
CA GLU A 113 -32.30 -41.83 23.31
C GLU A 113 -30.88 -41.25 23.33
N LYS A 114 -29.84 -42.11 23.34
CA LYS A 114 -28.46 -41.67 23.20
C LYS A 114 -28.23 -41.00 21.84
N LEU A 115 -28.67 -41.62 20.74
CA LEU A 115 -28.56 -41.05 19.39
C LEU A 115 -29.33 -39.74 19.24
N ARG A 116 -30.52 -39.61 19.86
CA ARG A 116 -31.28 -38.37 19.89
C ARG A 116 -30.53 -37.25 20.60
N THR A 117 -29.86 -37.57 21.70
CA THR A 117 -29.04 -36.61 22.45
C THR A 117 -27.84 -36.16 21.63
N GLU A 118 -27.09 -37.09 21.04
CA GLU A 118 -25.96 -36.77 20.15
C GLU A 118 -26.40 -35.93 18.93
N LEU A 119 -27.57 -36.24 18.35
CA LEU A 119 -28.14 -35.46 17.25
C LEU A 119 -28.48 -34.03 17.69
N ALA A 120 -29.12 -33.87 18.85
CA ALA A 120 -29.45 -32.54 19.39
C ALA A 120 -28.20 -31.70 19.67
N GLU A 121 -27.14 -32.31 20.21
CA GLU A 121 -25.85 -31.65 20.40
C GLU A 121 -25.21 -31.26 19.06
N SER A 122 -25.24 -32.15 18.06
CA SER A 122 -24.74 -31.86 16.71
C SER A 122 -25.50 -30.72 16.06
N GLU A 123 -26.83 -30.68 16.17
CA GLU A 123 -27.65 -29.59 15.65
C GLU A 123 -27.34 -28.26 16.34
N ALA A 124 -27.15 -28.26 17.67
CA ALA A 124 -26.77 -27.07 18.41
C ALA A 124 -25.40 -26.53 17.97
N THR A 125 -24.41 -27.41 17.74
CA THR A 125 -23.09 -26.99 17.23
C THR A 125 -23.19 -26.47 15.79
N ARG A 126 -24.01 -27.09 14.94
CA ARG A 126 -24.27 -26.63 13.56
C ARG A 126 -24.87 -25.23 13.55
N GLU A 127 -25.85 -24.94 14.39
CA GLU A 127 -26.45 -23.61 14.49
C GLU A 127 -25.43 -22.55 14.95
N LYS A 128 -24.58 -22.89 15.94
CA LYS A 128 -23.50 -22.00 16.38
C LYS A 128 -22.52 -21.69 15.25
N LEU A 129 -22.08 -22.71 14.51
CA LEU A 129 -21.19 -22.54 13.37
C LEU A 129 -21.82 -21.70 12.25
N MET A 130 -23.11 -21.89 11.97
CA MET A 130 -23.82 -21.05 11.00
C MET A 130 -23.88 -19.58 11.43
N ALA A 131 -24.11 -19.30 12.71
CA ALA A 131 -24.08 -17.95 13.24
C ALA A 131 -22.69 -17.30 13.13
N GLU A 132 -21.63 -18.05 13.44
CA GLU A 132 -20.24 -17.59 13.27
C GLU A 132 -19.93 -17.30 11.79
N ILE A 133 -20.26 -18.21 10.87
CA ILE A 133 -20.08 -18.01 9.42
C ILE A 133 -20.81 -16.74 8.94
N LYS A 134 -22.03 -16.51 9.42
CA LYS A 134 -22.79 -15.30 9.09
C LYS A 134 -22.06 -14.03 9.55
N SER A 135 -21.62 -14.00 10.80
CA SER A 135 -20.86 -12.87 11.36
C SER A 135 -19.55 -12.61 10.62
N LEU A 136 -18.83 -13.68 10.25
CA LEU A 136 -17.62 -13.58 9.43
C LEU A 136 -17.91 -12.99 8.05
N ASN A 137 -18.99 -13.42 7.40
CA ASN A 137 -19.38 -12.88 6.09
C ASN A 137 -19.75 -11.40 6.15
N GLU A 138 -20.44 -10.96 7.20
CA GLU A 138 -20.74 -9.54 7.42
C GLU A 138 -19.46 -8.72 7.62
N SER A 139 -18.51 -9.25 8.40
CA SER A 139 -17.20 -8.64 8.61
C SER A 139 -16.40 -8.54 7.30
N LEU A 140 -16.39 -9.61 6.49
CA LEU A 140 -15.76 -9.62 5.17
C LEU A 140 -16.37 -8.57 4.23
N ALA A 141 -17.69 -8.45 4.21
CA ALA A 141 -18.37 -7.45 3.39
C ALA A 141 -18.00 -6.01 3.83
N ASN A 142 -17.84 -5.77 5.14
CA ASN A 142 -17.40 -4.48 5.64
C ASN A 142 -15.94 -4.18 5.26
N LEU A 143 -15.05 -5.15 5.41
CA LEU A 143 -13.64 -5.02 5.01
C LEU A 143 -13.52 -4.75 3.50
N GLN A 144 -14.32 -5.42 2.67
CA GLN A 144 -14.35 -5.16 1.22
C GLN A 144 -14.77 -3.72 0.90
N LYS A 145 -15.74 -3.15 1.63
CA LYS A 145 -16.13 -1.74 1.47
C LYS A 145 -15.00 -0.80 1.86
N GLN A 146 -14.31 -1.08 2.96
CA GLN A 146 -13.15 -0.29 3.40
C GLN A 146 -12.01 -0.34 2.39
N ILE A 147 -11.70 -1.51 1.82
CA ILE A 147 -10.68 -1.67 0.78
C ILE A 147 -11.04 -0.81 -0.44
N LYS A 148 -12.29 -0.87 -0.94
CA LYS A 148 -12.73 -0.03 -2.07
C LYS A 148 -12.60 1.48 -1.78
N ALA A 149 -12.89 1.91 -0.57
CA ALA A 149 -12.72 3.30 -0.17
C ALA A 149 -11.23 3.71 -0.17
N LEU A 150 -10.36 2.85 0.34
CA LEU A 150 -8.91 3.06 0.32
C LEU A 150 -8.35 3.11 -1.10
N GLU A 151 -8.79 2.22 -2.00
CA GLU A 151 -8.41 2.24 -3.41
C GLU A 151 -8.80 3.56 -4.10
N SER A 152 -10.01 4.05 -3.83
CA SER A 152 -10.46 5.36 -4.33
C SER A 152 -9.61 6.51 -3.79
N ASN A 153 -9.27 6.46 -2.51
CA ASN A 153 -8.41 7.46 -1.88
C ASN A 153 -6.98 7.44 -2.46
N GLN A 154 -6.40 6.26 -2.65
CA GLN A 154 -5.08 6.09 -3.28
C GLN A 154 -5.08 6.69 -4.68
N LYS A 155 -6.09 6.37 -5.50
CA LYS A 155 -6.22 6.93 -6.86
C LYS A 155 -6.35 8.46 -6.85
N SER A 156 -7.01 9.03 -5.85
CA SER A 156 -7.08 10.48 -5.68
C SER A 156 -5.72 11.06 -5.29
N GLN A 157 -4.98 10.41 -4.38
CA GLN A 157 -3.64 10.84 -3.97
C GLN A 157 -2.65 10.80 -5.13
N GLU A 158 -2.68 9.77 -5.98
CA GLU A 158 -1.84 9.68 -7.19
C GLU A 158 -2.05 10.88 -8.13
N LYS A 159 -3.30 11.34 -8.31
CA LYS A 159 -3.60 12.55 -9.10
C LYS A 159 -3.03 13.81 -8.46
N VAL A 160 -3.11 13.93 -7.13
CA VAL A 160 -2.55 15.08 -6.40
C VAL A 160 -1.03 15.11 -6.55
N ILE A 161 -0.35 13.96 -6.40
CA ILE A 161 1.09 13.85 -6.57
C ILE A 161 1.49 14.30 -7.98
N ALA A 162 0.83 13.78 -9.02
CA ALA A 162 1.11 14.16 -10.40
C ALA A 162 0.90 15.67 -10.65
N ALA A 163 -0.13 16.27 -10.05
CA ALA A 163 -0.39 17.70 -10.15
C ALA A 163 0.70 18.53 -9.45
N VAL A 164 1.15 18.11 -8.27
CA VAL A 164 2.22 18.77 -7.50
C VAL A 164 3.56 18.67 -8.24
N GLU A 165 3.90 17.50 -8.79
CA GLU A 165 5.12 17.32 -9.58
C GLU A 165 5.17 18.25 -10.78
N LYS A 166 4.04 18.35 -11.50
CA LYS A 166 3.92 19.29 -12.63
C LYS A 166 4.08 20.74 -12.17
N ALA A 167 3.35 21.15 -11.13
CA ALA A 167 3.41 22.51 -10.59
C ALA A 167 4.82 22.88 -10.11
N ASN A 168 5.53 21.94 -9.47
CA ASN A 168 6.92 22.14 -9.05
C ASN A 168 7.85 22.32 -10.25
N LYS A 169 7.68 21.51 -11.31
CA LYS A 169 8.49 21.64 -12.54
C LYS A 169 8.26 22.99 -13.23
N ASP A 170 7.01 23.41 -13.35
CA ASP A 170 6.64 24.70 -13.96
C ASP A 170 7.21 25.86 -13.12
N THR A 171 7.06 25.80 -11.79
CA THR A 171 7.60 26.80 -10.87
C THR A 171 9.13 26.87 -10.93
N ALA A 172 9.82 25.73 -10.98
CA ALA A 172 11.28 25.68 -11.10
C ALA A 172 11.75 26.31 -12.43
N ALA A 173 11.03 26.08 -13.53
CA ALA A 173 11.32 26.69 -14.82
C ALA A 173 11.12 28.22 -14.78
N ASP A 174 10.03 28.69 -14.18
CA ASP A 174 9.73 30.11 -14.04
C ASP A 174 10.74 30.83 -13.14
N VAL A 175 11.08 30.26 -11.99
CA VAL A 175 12.13 30.79 -11.10
C VAL A 175 13.46 30.88 -11.83
N THR A 176 13.85 29.84 -12.57
CA THR A 176 15.09 29.85 -13.34
C THR A 176 15.11 30.96 -14.39
N LYS A 177 13.97 31.19 -15.07
CA LYS A 177 13.81 32.26 -16.06
C LYS A 177 13.90 33.63 -15.42
N VAL A 178 13.18 33.88 -14.33
CA VAL A 178 13.18 35.15 -13.60
C VAL A 178 14.58 35.48 -13.07
N VAL A 179 15.25 34.51 -12.43
CA VAL A 179 16.60 34.69 -11.91
C VAL A 179 17.60 34.97 -13.03
N ARG A 180 17.50 34.27 -14.16
CA ARG A 180 18.35 34.54 -15.34
C ARG A 180 18.12 35.96 -15.88
N ASN A 181 16.87 36.38 -16.02
CA ASN A 181 16.54 37.71 -16.53
C ASN A 181 17.01 38.82 -15.60
N SER A 182 16.80 38.65 -14.28
CA SER A 182 17.28 39.59 -13.26
C SER A 182 18.81 39.69 -13.27
N ARG A 183 19.51 38.55 -13.30
CA ARG A 183 20.98 38.52 -13.43
C ARG A 183 21.46 39.30 -14.65
N ASN A 184 20.84 39.08 -15.81
CA ASN A 184 21.23 39.78 -17.04
C ASN A 184 20.97 41.29 -16.96
N ALA A 185 19.87 41.71 -16.33
CA ALA A 185 19.56 43.12 -16.13
C ALA A 185 20.58 43.78 -15.19
N ILE A 186 20.89 43.13 -14.06
CA ILE A 186 21.90 43.60 -13.11
C ILE A 186 23.27 43.68 -13.78
N GLN A 187 23.64 42.69 -14.60
CA GLN A 187 24.91 42.72 -15.33
C GLN A 187 25.01 43.94 -16.27
N LYS A 188 23.93 44.24 -17.01
CA LYS A 188 23.89 45.44 -17.87
C LYS A 188 24.03 46.73 -17.06
N GLN A 189 23.40 46.81 -15.89
CA GLN A 189 23.54 47.97 -15.02
C GLN A 189 24.98 48.09 -14.49
N LEU A 190 25.61 46.98 -14.14
CA LEU A 190 27.01 46.94 -13.69
C LEU A 190 27.96 47.41 -14.80
N ASP A 191 27.76 46.93 -16.03
CA ASP A 191 28.56 47.33 -17.18
C ASP A 191 28.39 48.83 -17.49
N ASN A 192 27.16 49.35 -17.39
CA ASN A 192 26.88 50.78 -17.56
C ASN A 192 27.54 51.63 -16.46
N LEU A 193 27.41 51.23 -15.20
CA LEU A 193 28.06 51.93 -14.07
C LEU A 193 29.58 51.92 -14.19
N LYS A 194 30.16 50.83 -14.69
CA LYS A 194 31.59 50.74 -14.96
C LYS A 194 32.01 51.73 -16.04
N GLY A 195 31.26 51.84 -17.14
CA GLY A 195 31.52 52.84 -18.18
C GLY A 195 31.42 54.28 -17.66
N GLN A 196 30.45 54.57 -16.79
CA GLN A 196 30.36 55.88 -16.13
C GLN A 196 31.56 56.16 -15.22
N LEU A 197 32.02 55.16 -14.48
CA LEU A 197 33.20 55.28 -13.61
C LEU A 197 34.47 55.56 -14.44
N ASP A 198 34.65 54.85 -15.55
CA ASP A 198 35.79 55.05 -16.45
C ASP A 198 35.79 56.47 -17.03
N SER A 199 34.64 56.94 -17.53
CA SER A 199 34.49 58.32 -18.02
C SER A 199 34.75 59.38 -16.94
N SER A 200 34.27 59.13 -15.71
CA SER A 200 34.52 60.05 -14.59
C SER A 200 36.00 60.10 -14.20
N ASN A 201 36.71 58.97 -14.30
CA ASN A 201 38.16 58.91 -14.05
C ASN A 201 38.95 59.66 -15.13
N GLU A 202 38.56 59.55 -16.39
CA GLU A 202 39.16 60.33 -17.49
C GLU A 202 38.97 61.84 -17.27
N MET A 203 37.77 62.26 -16.88
CA MET A 203 37.49 63.66 -16.55
C MET A 203 38.32 64.15 -15.36
N LEU A 204 38.48 63.33 -14.32
CA LEU A 204 39.35 63.67 -13.18
C LEU A 204 40.82 63.83 -13.61
N ALA A 205 41.33 62.95 -14.47
CA ALA A 205 42.68 63.05 -15.01
C ALA A 205 42.88 64.34 -15.82
N ALA A 206 41.88 64.72 -16.63
CA ALA A 206 41.90 65.98 -17.38
C ALA A 206 41.90 67.20 -16.44
N LEU A 207 41.02 67.23 -15.43
CA LEU A 207 40.98 68.30 -14.44
C LEU A 207 42.27 68.42 -13.64
N GLN A 208 42.91 67.29 -13.29
CA GLN A 208 44.21 67.30 -12.62
C GLN A 208 45.31 67.90 -13.51
N LYS A 209 45.28 67.61 -14.81
CA LYS A 209 46.21 68.19 -15.79
C LYS A 209 46.00 69.71 -15.90
N ASP A 210 44.76 70.16 -15.98
CA ASP A 210 44.42 71.58 -16.06
C ASP A 210 44.78 72.33 -14.76
N LEU A 211 44.56 71.70 -13.60
CA LEU A 211 45.01 72.23 -12.29
C LEU A 211 46.53 72.43 -12.27
N LYS A 212 47.29 71.46 -12.81
CA LYS A 212 48.75 71.60 -12.89
C LYS A 212 49.17 72.72 -13.84
N ALA A 213 48.53 72.82 -15.02
CA ALA A 213 48.83 73.86 -15.99
C ALA A 213 48.55 75.26 -15.42
N THR A 214 47.42 75.42 -14.73
CA THR A 214 47.07 76.69 -14.06
C THR A 214 48.01 77.01 -12.90
N GLN A 215 48.43 76.02 -12.10
CA GLN A 215 49.45 76.21 -11.06
C GLN A 215 50.78 76.68 -11.65
N ASP A 216 51.21 76.13 -12.78
CA ASP A 216 52.44 76.51 -13.45
C ASP A 216 52.33 77.92 -14.07
N HIS A 217 51.17 78.28 -14.63
CA HIS A 217 50.90 79.64 -15.10
C HIS A 217 50.95 80.67 -13.96
N ILE A 218 50.35 80.37 -12.79
CA ILE A 218 50.41 81.24 -11.62
C ILE A 218 51.86 81.49 -11.20
N LYS A 219 52.71 80.45 -11.18
CA LYS A 219 54.14 80.60 -10.87
C LYS A 219 54.85 81.52 -11.87
N GLY A 220 54.53 81.38 -13.17
CA GLY A 220 55.05 82.26 -14.21
C GLY A 220 54.70 83.72 -13.95
N VAL A 221 53.41 84.01 -13.76
CA VAL A 221 52.91 85.37 -13.44
C VAL A 221 53.55 85.92 -12.16
N GLN A 222 53.72 85.10 -11.12
CA GLN A 222 54.43 85.53 -9.90
C GLN A 222 55.88 85.95 -10.19
N GLY A 223 56.57 85.26 -11.09
CA GLY A 223 57.91 85.62 -11.57
C GLY A 223 57.92 86.94 -12.35
N ASP A 224 56.95 87.12 -13.26
CA ASP A 224 56.79 88.36 -14.02
C ASP A 224 56.50 89.55 -13.11
N VAL A 225 55.60 89.39 -12.14
CA VAL A 225 55.29 90.41 -11.11
C VAL A 225 56.54 90.78 -10.32
N LYS A 226 57.34 89.78 -9.91
CA LYS A 226 58.60 90.03 -9.19
C LYS A 226 59.57 90.85 -10.04
N THR A 227 59.71 90.51 -11.32
CA THR A 227 60.56 91.24 -12.27
C THR A 227 60.07 92.68 -12.46
N ALA A 228 58.77 92.87 -12.65
CA ALA A 228 58.17 94.19 -12.77
C ALA A 228 58.38 95.04 -11.51
N LEU A 229 58.24 94.46 -10.31
CA LEU A 229 58.54 95.14 -9.05
C LEU A 229 59.99 95.61 -9.00
N THR A 230 60.95 94.75 -9.36
CA THR A 230 62.38 95.16 -9.41
C THR A 230 62.63 96.28 -10.42
N GLN A 231 61.95 96.25 -11.57
CA GLN A 231 62.06 97.32 -12.57
C GLN A 231 61.46 98.64 -12.06
N ILE A 232 60.33 98.58 -11.35
CA ILE A 232 59.72 99.76 -10.71
C ILE A 232 60.66 100.35 -9.67
N GLU A 233 61.30 99.54 -8.82
CA GLU A 233 62.29 100.00 -7.85
C GLU A 233 63.49 100.70 -8.53
N MET A 234 64.03 100.11 -9.60
CA MET A 234 65.10 100.74 -10.38
C MET A 234 64.65 102.07 -11.01
N ASN A 235 63.45 102.10 -11.60
CA ASN A 235 62.89 103.31 -12.18
C ASN A 235 62.67 104.40 -11.12
N GLN A 236 62.17 104.05 -9.93
CA GLN A 236 62.01 104.98 -8.80
C GLN A 236 63.35 105.55 -8.33
N LYS A 237 64.39 104.72 -8.27
CA LYS A 237 65.76 105.18 -7.98
C LYS A 237 66.27 106.14 -9.04
N GLY A 238 66.13 105.80 -10.33
CA GLY A 238 66.52 106.67 -11.44
C GLY A 238 65.77 108.00 -11.44
N ILE A 239 64.46 108.01 -11.15
CA ILE A 239 63.68 109.24 -10.97
C ILE A 239 64.23 110.08 -9.82
N SER A 240 64.63 109.45 -8.71
CA SER A 240 65.20 110.14 -7.55
C SER A 240 66.56 110.77 -7.89
N GLU A 241 67.43 110.05 -8.60
CA GLU A 241 68.72 110.56 -9.12
C GLU A 241 68.52 111.74 -10.07
N LEU A 242 67.59 111.61 -11.04
CA LEU A 242 67.24 112.71 -11.94
C LEU A 242 66.69 113.93 -11.19
N LYS A 243 65.88 113.71 -10.15
CA LYS A 243 65.36 114.79 -9.31
C LYS A 243 66.50 115.53 -8.58
N MET A 244 67.48 114.80 -8.03
CA MET A 244 68.68 115.41 -7.44
C MET A 244 69.51 116.18 -8.48
N MET A 245 69.71 115.64 -9.68
CA MET A 245 70.44 116.35 -10.76
C MET A 245 69.74 117.63 -11.20
N ILE A 246 68.40 117.67 -11.23
CA ILE A 246 67.64 118.89 -11.51
C ILE A 246 67.80 119.91 -10.37
N GLU A 247 67.86 119.44 -9.13
CA GLU A 247 68.06 120.29 -7.94
C GLU A 247 69.48 120.87 -7.89
N ASP A 248 70.50 120.08 -8.24
CA ASP A 248 71.90 120.53 -8.42
C ASP A 248 72.06 121.47 -9.62
N ALA A 249 71.39 121.19 -10.75
CA ALA A 249 71.39 122.07 -11.92
C ALA A 249 70.69 123.40 -11.65
N LYS A 250 69.76 123.46 -10.68
CA LYS A 250 69.22 124.71 -10.15
C LYS A 250 70.17 125.41 -9.17
N GLY A 251 71.08 124.67 -8.53
CA GLY A 251 72.15 125.20 -7.67
C GLY A 251 73.33 125.81 -8.45
N VAL A 252 73.59 125.36 -9.68
CA VAL A 252 74.62 125.93 -10.57
C VAL A 252 73.97 126.80 -11.65
N HIS A 253 73.38 127.91 -11.24
CA HIS A 253 73.12 129.04 -12.13
C HIS A 253 73.72 130.31 -11.57
N GLU A 254 75.05 130.38 -11.70
CA GLU A 254 75.68 131.63 -12.10
C GLU A 254 75.39 131.84 -13.61
N GLU A 255 75.14 133.09 -14.01
CA GLU A 255 74.55 133.49 -15.28
C GLU A 255 75.13 132.80 -16.52
N VAL A 256 74.34 131.98 -17.22
CA VAL A 256 74.63 131.61 -18.61
C VAL A 256 73.36 131.60 -19.47
N SER A 257 73.42 132.43 -20.51
CA SER A 257 72.47 132.74 -21.59
C SER A 257 71.52 131.61 -22.03
N SER A 258 70.23 131.96 -22.10
CA SER A 258 69.07 131.11 -22.38
C SER A 258 69.14 130.31 -23.70
N THR A 259 69.90 130.79 -24.69
CA THR A 259 69.97 130.16 -26.02
C THR A 259 70.76 128.85 -26.02
N LYS A 260 71.74 128.69 -25.11
CA LYS A 260 72.51 127.43 -24.98
C LYS A 260 71.73 126.36 -24.22
N ARG A 261 70.87 126.74 -23.26
CA ARG A 261 70.03 125.80 -22.49
C ARG A 261 68.98 125.13 -23.35
N ALA A 262 68.31 125.89 -24.22
CA ALA A 262 67.30 125.33 -25.11
C ALA A 262 67.90 124.29 -26.07
N LEU A 263 69.12 124.53 -26.54
CA LEU A 263 69.79 123.64 -27.49
C LEU A 263 70.27 122.35 -26.82
N VAL A 264 70.81 122.41 -25.59
CA VAL A 264 71.18 121.21 -24.81
C VAL A 264 69.95 120.42 -24.35
N PHE A 265 68.86 121.10 -23.96
CA PHE A 265 67.61 120.43 -23.61
C PHE A 265 67.00 119.69 -24.81
N LEU A 266 66.98 120.32 -26.00
CA LEU A 266 66.44 119.70 -27.22
C LEU A 266 67.26 118.50 -27.69
N THR A 267 68.59 118.58 -27.63
CA THR A 267 69.45 117.45 -28.04
C THR A 267 69.36 116.27 -27.06
N THR A 268 69.26 116.55 -25.76
CA THR A 268 69.14 115.49 -24.72
C THR A 268 67.79 114.78 -24.78
N ILE A 269 66.70 115.52 -25.03
CA ILE A 269 65.36 114.94 -25.20
C ILE A 269 65.30 114.10 -26.49
N ALA A 270 65.88 114.57 -27.59
CA ALA A 270 65.92 113.81 -28.85
C ALA A 270 66.73 112.51 -28.74
N ALA A 271 67.86 112.52 -28.03
CA ALA A 271 68.66 111.32 -27.78
C ALA A 271 67.95 110.32 -26.86
N GLY A 272 67.26 110.80 -25.82
CA GLY A 272 66.49 109.96 -24.89
C GLY A 272 65.28 109.28 -25.55
N ILE A 273 64.54 109.99 -26.41
CA ILE A 273 63.41 109.43 -27.16
C ILE A 273 63.89 108.40 -28.20
N GLY A 274 65.04 108.65 -28.85
CA GLY A 274 65.65 107.71 -29.79
C GLY A 274 66.09 106.38 -29.13
N TRP A 275 66.68 106.44 -27.94
CA TRP A 275 67.04 105.24 -27.17
C TRP A 275 65.79 104.45 -26.71
N PHE A 276 64.72 105.15 -26.32
CA PHE A 276 63.48 104.52 -25.86
C PHE A 276 62.71 103.84 -27.00
N ALA A 277 62.70 104.42 -28.21
CA ALA A 277 62.04 103.83 -29.37
C ALA A 277 62.73 102.54 -29.86
N ILE A 278 64.06 102.45 -29.75
CA ILE A 278 64.82 101.26 -30.17
C ILE A 278 64.61 100.09 -29.20
N ASN A 279 64.50 100.33 -27.89
CA ASN A 279 64.25 99.27 -26.91
C ASN A 279 62.77 98.88 -26.76
N ALA A 280 61.82 99.74 -27.12
CA ALA A 280 60.39 99.42 -27.05
C ALA A 280 59.87 98.60 -28.25
N VAL A 281 60.60 98.55 -29.38
CA VAL A 281 60.16 97.91 -30.63
C VAL A 281 60.84 96.54 -30.88
N GLY A 282 61.89 96.17 -30.14
CA GLY A 282 62.62 94.90 -30.34
C GLY A 282 62.02 93.64 -29.72
N GLY A 283 60.87 93.71 -29.03
CA GLY A 283 60.33 92.62 -28.20
C GLY A 283 59.03 91.99 -28.69
N ARG A 284 58.79 91.89 -30.01
CA ARG A 284 57.59 91.20 -30.53
C ARG A 284 57.82 90.49 -31.87
N SER A 285 58.47 89.34 -31.80
CA SER A 285 58.34 88.18 -32.71
C SER A 285 58.47 86.97 -31.77
N GLY A 286 57.54 86.05 -31.60
CA GLY A 286 56.63 85.40 -32.53
C GLY A 286 56.80 83.89 -32.29
N GLU A 287 55.94 83.31 -31.44
CA GLU A 287 55.53 81.90 -31.46
C GLU A 287 54.04 81.88 -31.84
#